data_AF-A0A0R1M4G9-F1
#
_entry.id   AF-A0A0R1M4G9-F1
#
_cell.length_a   1.000
_cell.length_b   1.000
_cell.length_c   1.000
_cell.angle_alpha   90.00
_cell.angle_beta   90.00
_cell.angle_gamma   90.00
#
_symmetry.space_group_name_H-M   'P 1'
#
loop_
_entity.id
_entity.type
_entity.pdbx_description
1 polymer ?
#
loop_
_entity_poly.entity_id
_entity_poly.type
_entity_poly.pdbx_seq_one_letter_code
_entity_poly.pdbx_strand_id
1 'polypeptide(L)'
;MKQEIKHIKAILSDYARLKRDLKAFSQVSSPVLSSAPAHTRKNGVELSMVNHVDLACRLKQVEDAINGINDQKLRIILVDYVLAKHHCVSDYCQKWQWSKSKFNYMKNKALIEFSKQYKKLVA
;
A
#
# COMPACT_ATOMS: atom_id res chain seq x y z
N MET A 1 -1.02 3.31 21.09
CA MET A 1 0.26 3.06 20.36
C MET A 1 0.42 1.65 19.79
N LYS A 2 0.60 0.57 20.59
CA LYS A 2 0.84 -0.79 20.03
C LYS A 2 -0.30 -1.27 19.10
N GLN A 3 -1.55 -1.03 19.48
CA GLN A 3 -2.73 -1.40 18.67
C GLN A 3 -2.84 -0.58 17.37
N GLU A 4 -2.62 0.74 17.43
CA GLU A 4 -2.62 1.60 16.24
C GLU A 4 -1.52 1.18 15.25
N ILE A 5 -0.30 0.89 15.73
CA ILE A 5 0.79 0.39 14.89
C ILE A 5 0.42 -0.94 14.24
N LYS A 6 -0.28 -1.82 14.97
CA LYS A 6 -0.77 -3.10 14.42
C LYS A 6 -1.80 -2.87 13.31
N HIS A 7 -2.72 -1.93 13.50
CA HIS A 7 -3.72 -1.57 12.50
C HIS A 7 -3.10 -0.94 11.25
N ILE A 8 -2.16 0.00 11.41
CA ILE A 8 -1.42 0.61 10.30
C ILE A 8 -0.67 -0.45 9.49
N LYS A 9 -0.01 -1.40 10.17
CA LYS A 9 0.66 -2.52 9.51
C LYS A 9 -0.30 -3.42 8.73
N ALA A 10 -1.52 -3.62 9.24
CA ALA A 10 -2.54 -4.38 8.52
C ALA A 10 -2.95 -3.66 7.23
N ILE A 11 -3.22 -2.35 7.29
CA ILE A 11 -3.53 -1.52 6.10
C ILE A 11 -2.41 -1.61 5.06
N LEU A 12 -1.15 -1.44 5.48
CA LEU A 12 0.01 -1.52 4.58
C LEU A 12 0.20 -2.92 4.00
N SER A 13 -0.07 -3.97 4.77
CA SER A 13 0.01 -5.36 4.30
C SER A 13 -1.09 -5.67 3.29
N ASP A 14 -2.32 -5.20 3.53
CA ASP A 14 -3.43 -5.34 2.59
C ASP A 14 -3.12 -4.57 1.30
N TYR A 15 -2.60 -3.34 1.39
CA TYR A 15 -2.12 -2.58 0.22
C TYR A 15 -1.08 -3.37 -0.58
N ALA A 16 -0.07 -3.95 0.07
CA ALA A 16 0.97 -4.73 -0.60
C ALA A 16 0.45 -6.03 -1.23
N ARG A 17 -0.61 -6.64 -0.67
CA ARG A 17 -1.31 -7.78 -1.28
C ARG A 17 -2.09 -7.31 -2.50
N LEU A 18 -2.94 -6.31 -2.34
CA LEU A 18 -3.77 -5.76 -3.41
C LEU A 18 -2.95 -5.27 -4.59
N LYS A 19 -1.82 -4.59 -4.37
CA LYS A 19 -0.92 -4.15 -5.45
C LYS A 19 -0.31 -5.32 -6.23
N ARG A 20 -0.02 -6.44 -5.56
CA ARG A 20 0.44 -7.68 -6.21
C ARG A 20 -0.67 -8.34 -7.00
N ASP A 21 -1.87 -8.46 -6.41
CA ASP A 21 -3.03 -9.06 -7.07
C ASP A 21 -3.44 -8.25 -8.30
N LEU A 22 -3.39 -6.92 -8.24
CA LEU A 22 -3.69 -6.03 -9.35
C LEU A 22 -2.65 -6.15 -10.47
N LYS A 23 -1.37 -6.29 -10.13
CA LYS A 23 -0.29 -6.56 -11.09
C LYS A 23 -0.42 -7.96 -11.72
N ALA A 24 -0.85 -8.96 -10.96
CA ALA A 24 -1.16 -10.28 -11.50
C ALA A 24 -2.36 -10.19 -12.44
N PHE A 25 -3.44 -9.51 -12.04
CA PHE A 25 -4.64 -9.32 -12.85
C PHE A 25 -4.37 -8.55 -14.15
N SER A 26 -3.52 -7.52 -14.13
CA SER A 26 -3.12 -6.80 -15.35
C SER A 26 -2.28 -7.67 -16.29
N GLN A 27 -1.59 -8.70 -15.78
CA GLN A 27 -0.87 -9.68 -16.61
C GLN A 27 -1.80 -10.74 -17.21
N VAL A 28 -2.93 -11.08 -16.55
CA VAL A 28 -3.93 -12.03 -17.10
C VAL A 28 -4.99 -11.33 -17.96
N SER A 29 -5.20 -10.03 -17.75
CA SER A 29 -6.14 -9.19 -18.52
C SER A 29 -5.54 -8.76 -19.85
N SER A 30 -5.23 -9.72 -20.70
CA SER A 30 -5.37 -9.55 -22.15
C SER A 30 -6.62 -10.31 -22.56
N PRO A 31 -7.82 -9.70 -22.52
CA PRO A 31 -8.96 -10.30 -23.19
C PRO A 31 -8.68 -10.18 -24.68
N VAL A 32 -8.44 -11.31 -25.34
CA VAL A 32 -8.78 -11.45 -26.75
C VAL A 32 -10.25 -11.03 -26.86
N LEU A 33 -10.49 -9.88 -27.49
CA LEU A 33 -11.81 -9.38 -27.86
C LEU A 33 -12.43 -10.36 -28.86
N SER A 34 -12.86 -11.52 -28.40
CA SER A 34 -13.68 -12.43 -29.18
C SER A 34 -15.12 -12.04 -28.92
N SER A 35 -15.67 -11.29 -29.86
CA SER A 35 -17.09 -10.93 -29.95
C SER A 35 -17.97 -12.17 -29.86
N ALA A 36 -18.80 -12.30 -28.82
CA ALA A 36 -19.93 -13.22 -28.78
C ALA A 36 -20.97 -12.75 -27.73
N PRO A 37 -22.26 -13.08 -27.91
CA PRO A 37 -23.37 -12.19 -27.57
C PRO A 37 -23.81 -12.22 -26.11
N ALA A 38 -24.47 -11.12 -25.75
CA ALA A 38 -25.03 -10.81 -24.45
C ALA A 38 -26.01 -11.86 -23.92
N HIS A 39 -25.72 -12.40 -22.74
CA HIS A 39 -26.75 -12.85 -21.81
C HIS A 39 -26.49 -12.25 -20.43
N THR A 40 -27.52 -11.58 -19.96
CA THR A 40 -27.68 -10.79 -18.74
C THR A 40 -27.22 -11.52 -17.47
N ARG A 41 -26.09 -11.11 -16.89
CA ARG A 41 -25.79 -11.24 -15.45
C ARG A 41 -25.44 -9.86 -14.89
N LYS A 42 -26.44 -9.00 -14.73
CA LYS A 42 -26.27 -7.61 -14.28
C LYS A 42 -25.61 -7.51 -12.89
N ASN A 43 -25.94 -8.39 -11.96
CA ASN A 43 -25.49 -8.22 -10.56
C ASN A 43 -24.00 -8.57 -10.30
N GLY A 44 -23.38 -9.44 -11.11
CA GLY A 44 -22.00 -9.88 -10.86
C GLY A 44 -20.95 -8.89 -11.35
N VAL A 45 -21.21 -8.28 -12.51
CA VAL A 45 -20.31 -7.31 -13.14
C VAL A 45 -20.36 -5.97 -12.39
N GLU A 46 -21.54 -5.52 -11.98
CA GLU A 46 -21.71 -4.28 -11.21
C GLU A 46 -21.04 -4.39 -9.83
N LEU A 47 -21.22 -5.51 -9.12
CA LEU A 47 -20.57 -5.74 -7.83
C LEU A 47 -19.04 -5.84 -7.96
N SER A 48 -18.56 -6.48 -9.04
CA SER A 48 -17.13 -6.53 -9.35
C SER A 48 -16.58 -5.14 -9.62
N MET A 49 -17.24 -4.31 -10.44
CA MET A 49 -16.81 -2.93 -10.73
C MET A 49 -16.84 -2.05 -9.48
N VAL A 50 -17.89 -2.12 -8.65
CA VAL A 50 -17.97 -1.38 -7.38
C VAL A 50 -16.83 -1.79 -6.44
N ASN A 51 -16.54 -3.09 -6.33
CA ASN A 51 -15.40 -3.57 -5.56
C ASN A 51 -14.07 -3.08 -6.14
N HIS A 52 -13.90 -3.03 -7.46
CA HIS A 52 -12.68 -2.51 -8.09
C HIS A 52 -12.49 -1.01 -7.84
N VAL A 53 -13.57 -0.21 -7.89
CA VAL A 53 -13.53 1.23 -7.62
C VAL A 53 -13.21 1.52 -6.16
N ASP A 54 -13.85 0.81 -5.22
CA ASP A 54 -13.56 0.94 -3.78
C ASP A 54 -12.09 0.59 -3.47
N LEU A 55 -11.59 -0.47 -4.09
CA LEU A 55 -10.24 -0.97 -3.90
C LEU A 55 -9.20 -0.03 -4.52
N ALA A 56 -9.48 0.54 -5.70
CA ALA A 56 -8.67 1.61 -6.30
C ALA A 56 -8.65 2.88 -5.45
N CYS A 57 -9.80 3.24 -4.84
CA CYS A 57 -9.90 4.37 -3.92
C CYS A 57 -9.00 4.17 -2.68
N ARG A 58 -9.07 2.98 -2.06
CA ARG A 58 -8.19 2.64 -0.93
C ARG A 58 -6.71 2.64 -1.30
N LEU A 59 -6.36 2.10 -2.47
CA LEU A 59 -4.97 2.14 -2.96
C LEU A 59 -4.47 3.58 -3.13
N LYS A 60 -5.29 4.44 -3.74
CA LYS A 60 -4.98 5.85 -3.94
C LYS A 60 -4.83 6.60 -2.61
N GLN A 61 -5.70 6.36 -1.63
CA GLN A 61 -5.60 6.95 -0.29
C GLN A 61 -4.29 6.57 0.41
N VAL A 62 -3.83 5.32 0.26
CA VAL A 62 -2.54 4.89 0.82
C VAL A 62 -1.38 5.56 0.09
N GLU A 63 -1.42 5.67 -1.24
CA GLU A 63 -0.38 6.35 -2.02
C GLU A 63 -0.30 7.85 -1.71
N ASP A 64 -1.44 8.53 -1.64
CA ASP A 64 -1.53 9.94 -1.26
C ASP A 64 -1.05 10.16 0.18
N ALA A 65 -1.36 9.25 1.12
CA ALA A 65 -0.85 9.31 2.49
C ALA A 65 0.67 9.16 2.55
N ILE A 66 1.26 8.30 1.73
CA ILE A 66 2.72 8.14 1.63
C ILE A 66 3.35 9.38 1.00
N ASN A 67 2.76 9.90 -0.08
CA ASN A 67 3.24 11.10 -0.78
C ASN A 67 3.14 12.36 0.07
N GLY A 68 2.15 12.46 0.96
CA GLY A 68 1.98 13.55 1.92
C GLY A 68 3.03 13.58 3.05
N ILE A 69 3.94 12.60 3.12
CA ILE A 69 5.05 12.63 4.08
C ILE A 69 6.21 13.46 3.50
N ASN A 70 6.48 14.61 4.13
CA ASN A 70 7.51 15.55 3.69
C ASN A 70 8.93 14.96 3.78
N ASP A 71 9.19 14.09 4.76
CA ASP A 71 10.51 13.48 4.95
C ASP A 71 10.71 12.30 3.98
N GLN A 72 11.57 12.50 2.99
CA GLN A 72 11.92 11.49 1.99
C GLN A 72 12.47 10.20 2.61
N LYS A 73 13.23 10.26 3.72
CA LYS A 73 13.78 9.07 4.38
C LYS A 73 12.66 8.24 5.00
N LEU A 74 11.65 8.89 5.58
CA LEU A 74 10.48 8.19 6.13
C LEU A 74 9.66 7.51 5.03
N ARG A 75 9.48 8.17 3.87
CA ARG A 75 8.84 7.54 2.71
C ARG A 75 9.58 6.30 2.23
N ILE A 76 10.90 6.40 2.08
CA ILE A 76 11.74 5.26 1.66
C ILE A 76 11.59 4.09 2.63
N ILE A 77 11.60 4.34 3.95
CA ILE A 77 11.40 3.27 4.95
C ILE A 77 10.02 2.61 4.79
N LEU A 78 8.96 3.38 4.52
CA LEU A 78 7.63 2.81 4.31
C LEU A 78 7.56 1.96 3.03
N VAL A 79 8.05 2.50 1.92
CA VAL A 79 7.93 1.84 0.61
C VAL A 79 8.85 0.63 0.51
N ASP A 80 10.13 0.80 0.79
CA ASP A 80 11.11 -0.25 0.50
C ASP A 80 11.19 -1.29 1.63
N TYR A 81 11.10 -0.86 2.89
CA TYR A 81 11.23 -1.76 4.04
C TYR A 81 9.89 -2.33 4.51
N VAL A 82 8.85 -1.50 4.65
CA VAL A 82 7.55 -1.97 5.18
C VAL A 82 6.71 -2.63 4.09
N LEU A 83 6.59 -2.02 2.91
CA LEU A 83 5.75 -2.51 1.82
C LEU A 83 6.44 -3.55 0.96
N ALA A 84 7.61 -3.23 0.39
CA ALA A 84 8.32 -4.12 -0.51
C ALA A 84 9.08 -5.23 0.23
N LYS A 85 9.49 -5.00 1.48
CA LYS A 85 10.32 -5.91 2.29
C LYS A 85 11.60 -6.37 1.57
N HIS A 86 12.13 -5.57 0.65
CA HIS A 86 13.27 -5.94 -0.19
C HIS A 86 14.62 -5.82 0.52
N HIS A 87 14.68 -5.11 1.64
CA HIS A 87 15.94 -4.75 2.31
C HIS A 87 15.94 -5.10 3.79
N CYS A 88 17.10 -5.54 4.28
CA CYS A 88 17.32 -5.85 5.68
C CYS A 88 17.65 -4.59 6.48
N VAL A 89 17.45 -4.64 7.80
CA VAL A 89 17.77 -3.52 8.71
C VAL A 89 19.25 -3.12 8.62
N SER A 90 20.14 -4.11 8.43
CA SER A 90 21.59 -3.92 8.23
C SER A 90 21.89 -2.97 7.07
N ASP A 91 21.19 -3.13 5.96
CA ASP A 91 21.47 -2.43 4.70
C ASP A 91 21.19 -0.93 4.87
N TYR A 92 20.10 -0.58 5.54
CA TYR A 92 19.77 0.81 5.88
C TYR A 92 20.68 1.39 6.96
N CYS A 93 21.06 0.58 7.96
CA CYS A 93 22.01 1.01 8.97
C CYS A 93 23.36 1.37 8.34
N GLN A 94 23.83 0.58 7.38
CA GLN A 94 25.06 0.84 6.63
C GLN A 94 24.89 2.04 5.68
N LYS A 95 23.81 2.07 4.88
CA LYS A 95 23.55 3.14 3.90
C LYS A 95 23.40 4.52 4.53
N TRP A 96 22.81 4.61 5.72
CA TRP A 96 22.54 5.88 6.40
C TRP A 96 23.43 6.12 7.63
N GLN A 97 24.39 5.23 7.89
CA GLN A 97 25.26 5.27 9.07
C GLN A 97 24.43 5.41 10.36
N TRP A 98 23.37 4.62 10.47
CA TRP A 98 22.49 4.60 11.63
C TRP A 98 22.75 3.40 12.51
N SER A 99 22.59 3.59 13.82
CA SER A 99 22.45 2.46 14.73
C SER A 99 21.10 1.77 14.51
N LYS A 100 21.02 0.47 14.87
CA LYS A 100 19.76 -0.29 14.81
C LYS A 100 18.63 0.39 15.61
N SER A 101 18.96 1.00 16.75
CA SER A 101 18.01 1.75 17.58
C SER A 101 17.48 2.99 16.85
N LYS A 102 18.36 3.75 16.18
CA LYS A 102 17.97 4.91 15.37
C LYS A 102 17.11 4.52 14.19
N PHE A 103 17.44 3.42 13.50
CA PHE A 103 16.59 2.89 12.43
C PHE A 103 15.20 2.52 12.95
N ASN A 104 15.11 1.80 14.07
CA ASN A 104 13.82 1.43 14.66
C ASN A 104 12.99 2.66 15.07
N TYR A 105 13.63 3.68 15.62
CA TYR A 105 12.97 4.96 15.90
C TYR A 105 12.43 5.60 14.62
N MET A 106 13.25 5.71 13.57
CA MET A 106 12.84 6.31 12.29
C MET A 106 11.70 5.53 11.62
N LYS A 107 11.74 4.19 11.69
CA LYS A 107 10.64 3.32 11.25
C LYS A 107 9.34 3.61 12.00
N ASN A 108 9.39 3.70 13.33
CA ASN A 108 8.20 4.01 14.12
C ASN A 108 7.69 5.42 13.81
N LYS A 109 8.59 6.39 13.64
CA LYS A 109 8.24 7.75 13.22
C LYS A 109 7.55 7.76 11.85
N ALA A 110 8.05 6.98 10.89
CA ALA A 110 7.44 6.86 9.57
C ALA A 110 6.00 6.33 9.64
N LEU A 111 5.76 5.30 10.47
CA LEU A 111 4.41 4.75 10.67
C LEU A 111 3.45 5.76 11.31
N ILE A 112 3.93 6.57 12.26
CA ILE A 112 3.12 7.62 12.91
C ILE A 112 2.76 8.71 11.90
N GLU A 113 3.73 9.19 11.12
CA GLU A 113 3.48 10.23 10.10
C GLU A 113 2.52 9.73 9.02
N PHE A 114 2.70 8.50 8.54
CA PHE A 114 1.74 7.86 7.65
C PHE A 114 0.33 7.83 8.26
N SER A 115 0.20 7.42 9.52
CA SER A 115 -1.10 7.36 10.19
C SER A 115 -1.78 8.72 10.27
N LYS A 116 -1.02 9.80 10.51
CA LYS A 116 -1.57 11.16 10.54
C LYS A 116 -2.10 11.57 9.17
N GLN A 117 -1.34 11.30 8.10
CA GLN A 117 -1.77 11.65 6.75
C GLN A 117 -2.96 10.79 6.30
N TYR A 118 -2.93 9.49 6.56
CA TYR A 118 -4.03 8.59 6.23
C TYR A 118 -5.32 8.98 6.96
N LYS A 119 -5.26 9.30 8.26
CA LYS A 119 -6.43 9.78 9.01
C LYS A 119 -7.03 11.07 8.42
N LYS A 120 -6.22 11.97 7.85
CA LYS A 120 -6.72 13.19 7.18
C LYS A 120 -7.42 12.93 5.86
N LEU A 121 -7.09 11.83 5.17
CA LEU A 121 -7.65 11.48 3.86
C LEU A 121 -8.91 10.62 3.96
N VAL A 122 -9.13 10.00 5.11
CA VAL A 122 -10.27 9.10 5.38
C VAL A 122 -11.33 9.75 6.29
N ALA A 123 -10.98 10.85 6.98
CA ALA A 123 -11.93 11.67 7.73
C ALA A 123 -12.73 12.56 6.79
#